data_AF-A0A965XAA0-F1
#
_entry.id   AF-A0A965XAA0-F1
#
_cell.length_a   1.000
_cell.length_b   1.000
_cell.length_c   1.000
_cell.angle_alpha   90.00
_cell.angle_beta   90.00
_cell.angle_gamma   90.00
#
_symmetry.space_group_name_H-M   'P 1'
#
loop_
_entity.id
_entity.type
_entity.pdbx_description
1 polymer ?
#
loop_
_entity_poly.entity_id
_entity_poly.type
_entity_poly.pdbx_seq_one_letter_code
_entity_poly.pdbx_strand_id
1 'polypeptide(L)'
;MSANEELANKGGQPEKPMPAGLLQRARDLGATAAAALPARALVVADHFAALCAAPHRCPSYGLAPGCPPHSQSPARFRAELSHYQWVLVFRIDVPAADLRTGKRLEVARRIHALAATLEGEALTFGLARARGLAAGSCFELYCAERGRCAVLADHLPCPFSDRVRPSLSAVGVDFTALTAAVHWPLPMGGDSPDPAVEPVLSMLAGLVLLAD
;
A
#
# COMPACT_ATOMS: atom_id res chain seq x y z
N MET A 1 -37.04 -20.50 13.15
CA MET A 1 -35.74 -19.95 13.57
C MET A 1 -34.72 -20.60 12.67
N SER A 2 -34.33 -19.87 11.61
CA SER A 2 -33.61 -20.43 10.46
C SER A 2 -32.11 -20.47 10.74
N ALA A 3 -31.44 -21.49 10.22
CA ALA A 3 -30.01 -21.79 10.35
C ALA A 3 -29.04 -20.75 9.71
N ASN A 4 -29.45 -19.48 9.60
CA ASN A 4 -28.74 -18.40 8.93
C ASN A 4 -28.18 -17.33 9.88
N GLU A 5 -28.33 -17.46 11.21
CA GLU A 5 -27.74 -16.53 12.19
C GLU A 5 -26.36 -16.96 12.70
N GLU A 6 -25.87 -18.15 12.32
CA GLU A 6 -24.68 -18.77 12.93
C GLU A 6 -23.38 -18.67 12.10
N LEU A 7 -23.39 -17.91 11.01
CA LEU A 7 -22.20 -17.66 10.17
C LEU A 7 -21.64 -16.23 10.28
N ALA A 8 -22.24 -15.37 11.11
CA ALA A 8 -21.83 -13.97 11.28
C ALA A 8 -20.76 -13.72 12.36
N ASN A 9 -20.25 -14.77 13.04
CA ASN A 9 -19.30 -14.59 14.15
C ASN A 9 -18.17 -15.62 14.15
N LYS A 10 -17.32 -15.60 13.11
CA LYS A 10 -15.99 -16.24 13.14
C LYS A 10 -14.92 -15.26 12.68
N GLY A 11 -14.72 -14.22 13.48
CA GLY A 11 -13.69 -13.22 13.27
C GLY A 11 -13.12 -12.74 14.59
N GLY A 12 -12.57 -13.65 15.40
CA GLY A 12 -11.92 -13.29 16.67
C GLY A 12 -10.84 -12.23 16.45
N GLN A 13 -10.72 -11.26 17.36
CA GLN A 13 -9.63 -10.28 17.35
C GLN A 13 -8.27 -11.00 17.26
N PRO A 14 -7.25 -10.41 16.61
CA PRO A 14 -5.92 -11.02 16.55
C PRO A 14 -5.42 -11.39 17.96
N GLU A 15 -4.73 -12.53 18.09
CA GLU A 15 -4.31 -13.07 19.40
C GLU A 15 -3.36 -12.12 20.14
N LYS A 16 -2.53 -11.37 19.43
CA LYS A 16 -1.68 -10.33 20.00
C LYS A 16 -2.17 -8.94 19.61
N PRO A 17 -2.08 -7.95 20.53
CA PRO A 17 -2.45 -6.59 20.22
C PRO A 17 -1.48 -5.98 19.18
N MET A 18 -2.00 -5.05 18.38
CA MET A 18 -1.18 -4.21 17.52
C MET A 18 -0.09 -3.51 18.36
N PRO A 19 1.20 -3.52 17.95
CA PRO A 19 2.25 -2.91 18.74
C PRO A 19 1.95 -1.44 19.06
N ALA A 20 2.00 -1.11 20.35
CA ALA A 20 1.82 0.25 20.82
C ALA A 20 2.92 1.13 20.21
N GLY A 21 2.53 2.27 19.62
CA GLY A 21 3.47 3.26 19.09
C GLY A 21 3.62 3.28 17.56
N LEU A 22 3.43 2.17 16.83
CA LEU A 22 3.61 2.17 15.36
C LEU A 22 2.66 3.15 14.63
N LEU A 23 1.42 3.26 15.11
CA LEU A 23 0.45 4.22 14.58
C LEU A 23 0.87 5.68 14.81
N GLN A 24 1.39 5.96 16.01
CA GLN A 24 1.88 7.30 16.33
C GLN A 24 3.12 7.60 15.50
N ARG A 25 4.00 6.61 15.39
CA ARG A 25 5.24 6.73 14.63
C ARG A 25 5.02 7.01 13.16
N ALA A 26 4.03 6.38 12.53
CA ALA A 26 3.62 6.70 11.17
C ALA A 26 3.25 8.20 11.01
N ARG A 27 2.54 8.77 12.00
CA ARG A 27 2.19 10.20 12.01
C ARG A 27 3.42 11.09 12.24
N ASP A 28 4.30 10.72 13.16
CA ASP A 28 5.55 11.45 13.44
C ASP A 28 6.48 11.49 12.21
N LEU A 29 6.45 10.43 11.39
CA LEU A 29 7.16 10.35 10.11
C LEU A 29 6.44 11.11 8.96
N GLY A 30 5.32 11.78 9.26
CA GLY A 30 4.63 12.68 8.34
C GLY A 30 3.47 12.05 7.55
N ALA A 31 2.92 10.92 8.01
CA ALA A 31 1.62 10.46 7.52
C ALA A 31 0.49 11.35 8.06
N THR A 32 -0.45 11.74 7.20
CA THR A 32 -1.64 12.50 7.60
C THR A 32 -2.55 11.68 8.53
N ALA A 33 -2.68 10.39 8.26
CA ALA A 33 -3.42 9.47 9.10
C ALA A 33 -2.81 8.07 9.06
N ALA A 34 -3.03 7.32 10.14
CA ALA A 34 -2.67 5.92 10.26
C ALA A 34 -3.76 5.17 11.03
N ALA A 35 -4.04 3.94 10.61
CA ALA A 35 -5.03 3.03 11.18
C ALA A 35 -4.50 1.60 11.16
N ALA A 36 -5.07 0.73 11.99
CA ALA A 36 -4.75 -0.70 11.98
C ALA A 36 -6.03 -1.51 11.78
N LEU A 37 -5.92 -2.61 11.05
CA LEU A 37 -6.99 -3.58 10.84
C LEU A 37 -6.43 -5.00 10.90
N PRO A 38 -7.25 -6.01 11.27
CA PRO A 38 -6.83 -7.41 11.18
C PRO A 38 -6.42 -7.76 9.75
N ALA A 39 -5.36 -8.55 9.56
CA ALA A 39 -4.86 -8.89 8.23
C ALA A 39 -5.91 -9.58 7.35
N ARG A 40 -6.78 -10.39 7.95
CA ARG A 40 -7.93 -11.03 7.28
C ARG A 40 -8.96 -10.06 6.67
N ALA A 41 -8.97 -8.80 7.11
CA ALA A 41 -9.87 -7.77 6.58
C ALA A 41 -9.29 -7.09 5.34
N LEU A 42 -8.02 -7.35 4.97
CA LEU A 42 -7.43 -6.85 3.73
C LEU A 42 -7.97 -7.63 2.53
N VAL A 43 -8.79 -6.97 1.73
CA VAL A 43 -9.37 -7.55 0.51
C VAL A 43 -8.35 -7.53 -0.62
N VAL A 44 -8.18 -8.68 -1.28
CA VAL A 44 -7.28 -8.86 -2.42
C VAL A 44 -8.05 -9.45 -3.60
N ALA A 45 -8.07 -8.74 -4.71
CA ALA A 45 -8.78 -9.13 -5.92
C ALA A 45 -7.85 -9.09 -7.16
N ASP A 46 -7.93 -10.15 -7.96
CA ASP A 46 -6.99 -10.38 -9.07
C ASP A 46 -7.06 -9.28 -10.14
N HIS A 47 -8.25 -8.69 -10.29
CA HIS A 47 -8.50 -7.66 -11.29
C HIS A 47 -7.60 -6.43 -11.10
N PHE A 48 -7.25 -6.03 -9.87
CA PHE A 48 -6.38 -4.86 -9.66
C PHE A 48 -4.96 -5.06 -10.20
N ALA A 49 -4.42 -6.27 -10.10
CA ALA A 49 -3.14 -6.60 -10.73
C ALA A 49 -3.30 -6.76 -12.25
N ALA A 50 -4.41 -7.33 -12.72
CA ALA A 50 -4.71 -7.48 -14.14
C ALA A 50 -4.82 -6.12 -14.85
N LEU A 51 -5.43 -5.12 -14.22
CA LEU A 51 -5.55 -3.75 -14.71
C LEU A 51 -4.18 -3.13 -15.03
N CYS A 52 -3.10 -3.52 -14.32
CA CYS A 52 -1.75 -3.06 -14.65
C CYS A 52 -1.30 -3.52 -16.04
N ALA A 53 -1.70 -4.72 -16.48
CA ALA A 53 -1.39 -5.25 -17.81
C ALA A 53 -2.37 -4.72 -18.86
N ALA A 54 -3.65 -5.04 -18.72
CA ALA A 54 -4.71 -4.70 -19.65
C ALA A 54 -6.05 -4.59 -18.89
N PRO A 55 -6.97 -3.69 -19.30
CA PRO A 55 -6.91 -2.80 -20.46
C PRO A 55 -6.10 -1.51 -20.24
N HIS A 56 -5.77 -1.14 -19.00
CA HIS A 56 -5.18 0.19 -18.73
C HIS A 56 -3.71 0.33 -19.13
N ARG A 57 -2.96 -0.78 -19.30
CA ARG A 57 -1.53 -0.79 -19.67
C ARG A 57 -0.73 0.23 -18.87
N CYS A 58 -0.57 -0.03 -17.58
CA CYS A 58 0.24 0.80 -16.69
C CYS A 58 1.62 1.02 -17.33
N PRO A 59 2.12 2.27 -17.46
CA PRO A 59 3.42 2.56 -18.06
C PRO A 59 4.59 1.85 -17.37
N SER A 60 4.41 1.50 -16.10
CA SER A 60 5.39 0.79 -15.28
C SER A 60 5.28 -0.74 -15.33
N TYR A 61 4.32 -1.31 -16.07
CA TYR A 61 4.15 -2.76 -16.17
C TYR A 61 5.43 -3.42 -16.70
N GLY A 62 5.91 -4.46 -16.01
CA GLY A 62 7.13 -5.20 -16.36
C GLY A 62 8.45 -4.47 -16.10
N LEU A 63 8.45 -3.26 -15.53
CA LEU A 63 9.67 -2.47 -15.37
C LEU A 63 10.41 -2.66 -14.03
N ALA A 64 9.77 -3.27 -13.03
CA ALA A 64 10.38 -3.51 -11.72
C ALA A 64 9.88 -4.81 -11.05
N PRO A 65 10.65 -5.38 -10.11
CA PRO A 65 10.23 -6.54 -9.31
C PRO A 65 8.95 -6.27 -8.50
N GLY A 66 8.69 -5.02 -8.15
CA GLY A 66 7.47 -4.60 -7.45
C GLY A 66 6.24 -4.42 -8.33
N CYS A 67 6.34 -4.69 -9.64
CA CYS A 67 5.27 -4.53 -10.62
C CYS A 67 4.98 -5.87 -11.33
N PRO A 68 3.73 -6.12 -11.77
CA PRO A 68 3.41 -7.31 -12.55
C PRO A 68 4.16 -7.27 -13.89
N PRO A 69 4.53 -8.44 -14.48
CA PRO A 69 4.27 -9.79 -13.98
C PRO A 69 5.33 -10.29 -12.98
N HIS A 70 6.31 -9.46 -12.62
CA HIS A 70 7.43 -9.86 -11.75
C HIS A 70 7.09 -9.84 -10.27
N SER A 71 6.13 -9.00 -9.87
CA SER A 71 5.62 -8.99 -8.51
C SER A 71 4.95 -10.29 -8.15
N GLN A 72 4.84 -10.54 -6.84
CA GLN A 72 4.03 -11.63 -6.32
C GLN A 72 2.60 -11.56 -6.87
N SER A 73 2.05 -12.71 -7.27
CA SER A 73 0.68 -12.79 -7.77
C SER A 73 -0.35 -12.60 -6.65
N PRO A 74 -1.55 -12.07 -6.95
CA PRO A 74 -2.62 -11.92 -5.95
C PRO A 74 -2.97 -13.21 -5.22
N ALA A 75 -2.98 -14.36 -5.92
CA ALA A 75 -3.24 -15.66 -5.31
C ALA A 75 -2.17 -16.03 -4.27
N ARG A 76 -0.88 -15.80 -4.57
CA ARG A 76 0.22 -16.04 -3.63
C ARG A 76 0.17 -15.06 -2.46
N PHE A 77 -0.16 -13.79 -2.72
CA PHE A 77 -0.30 -12.78 -1.69
C PHE A 77 -1.44 -13.11 -0.70
N ARG A 78 -2.60 -13.55 -1.20
CA ARG A 78 -3.70 -14.04 -0.33
C ARG A 78 -3.27 -15.19 0.58
N ALA A 79 -2.54 -16.17 0.03
CA ALA A 79 -2.03 -17.28 0.84
C ALA A 79 -1.02 -16.82 1.89
N GLU A 80 -0.21 -15.80 1.59
CA GLU A 80 0.74 -15.24 2.55
C GLU A 80 0.06 -14.44 3.67
N LEU A 81 -1.06 -13.76 3.38
CA LEU A 81 -1.80 -12.96 4.36
C LEU A 81 -2.25 -13.75 5.59
N SER A 82 -2.45 -15.08 5.50
CA SER A 82 -2.80 -15.91 6.67
C SER A 82 -1.67 -16.00 7.70
N HIS A 83 -0.46 -15.62 7.35
CA HIS A 83 0.69 -15.57 8.26
C HIS A 83 0.84 -14.22 8.97
N TYR A 84 0.01 -13.24 8.64
CA TYR A 84 0.01 -11.92 9.25
C TYR A 84 -1.20 -11.75 10.17
N GLN A 85 -1.02 -10.99 11.25
CA GLN A 85 -2.06 -10.73 12.23
C GLN A 85 -2.70 -9.36 11.99
N TRP A 86 -1.88 -8.36 11.71
CA TRP A 86 -2.27 -6.96 11.54
C TRP A 86 -1.80 -6.39 10.21
N VAL A 87 -2.54 -5.38 9.76
CA VAL A 87 -2.16 -4.46 8.70
C VAL A 87 -2.12 -3.07 9.33
N LEU A 88 -0.95 -2.43 9.33
CA LEU A 88 -0.81 -1.00 9.56
C LEU A 88 -1.03 -0.29 8.23
N VAL A 89 -2.04 0.58 8.14
CA VAL A 89 -2.30 1.39 6.95
C VAL A 89 -2.05 2.85 7.30
N PHE A 90 -1.41 3.58 6.37
CA PHE A 90 -1.12 5.00 6.53
C PHE A 90 -1.32 5.72 5.20
N ARG A 91 -1.68 7.01 5.26
CA ARG A 91 -1.88 7.86 4.08
C ARG A 91 -1.24 9.23 4.23
N ILE A 92 -0.96 9.84 3.09
CA ILE A 92 -0.67 11.26 2.98
C ILE A 92 -1.79 11.88 2.14
N ASP A 93 -2.46 12.88 2.70
CA ASP A 93 -3.49 13.65 2.00
C ASP A 93 -2.83 14.77 1.20
N VAL A 94 -3.31 14.95 -0.02
CA VAL A 94 -2.82 15.97 -0.96
C VAL A 94 -3.98 16.51 -1.79
N PRO A 95 -3.88 17.72 -2.35
CA PRO A 95 -4.84 18.18 -3.35
C PRO A 95 -4.98 17.16 -4.48
N ALA A 96 -6.21 16.82 -4.89
CA ALA A 96 -6.44 15.83 -5.93
C ALA A 96 -5.82 16.25 -7.27
N ALA A 97 -5.71 17.56 -7.52
CA ALA A 97 -5.02 18.11 -8.68
C ALA A 97 -3.53 17.71 -8.70
N ASP A 98 -2.87 17.65 -7.54
CA ASP A 98 -1.46 17.32 -7.44
C ASP A 98 -1.18 15.87 -7.85
N LEU A 99 -2.15 14.96 -7.70
CA LEU A 99 -2.04 13.56 -8.13
C LEU A 99 -1.97 13.39 -9.66
N ARG A 100 -2.32 14.44 -10.42
CA ARG A 100 -2.23 14.47 -11.89
C ARG A 100 -0.93 15.11 -12.39
N THR A 101 -0.04 15.52 -11.48
CA THR A 101 1.21 16.22 -11.79
C THR A 101 2.42 15.42 -11.30
N GLY A 102 3.63 15.95 -11.52
CA GLY A 102 4.87 15.37 -10.98
C GLY A 102 4.90 15.26 -9.45
N LYS A 103 4.12 16.07 -8.72
CA LYS A 103 3.99 16.00 -7.26
C LYS A 103 3.48 14.64 -6.77
N ARG A 104 2.67 13.94 -7.56
CA ARG A 104 2.29 12.53 -7.30
C ARG A 104 3.52 11.67 -6.98
N LEU A 105 4.61 11.84 -7.74
CA LEU A 105 5.82 11.04 -7.59
C LEU A 105 6.57 11.39 -6.29
N GLU A 106 6.58 12.65 -5.89
CA GLU A 106 7.17 13.08 -4.62
C GLU A 106 6.44 12.44 -3.43
N VAL A 107 5.11 12.46 -3.47
CA VAL A 107 4.27 11.86 -2.43
C VAL A 107 4.42 10.34 -2.43
N ALA A 108 4.45 9.70 -3.60
CA ALA A 108 4.71 8.26 -3.71
C ALA A 108 6.08 7.88 -3.15
N ARG A 109 7.16 8.65 -3.41
CA ARG A 109 8.47 8.42 -2.76
C ARG A 109 8.38 8.48 -1.24
N ARG A 110 7.61 9.42 -0.69
CA ARG A 110 7.37 9.51 0.76
C ARG A 110 6.63 8.30 1.30
N ILE A 111 5.60 7.82 0.59
CA ILE A 111 4.86 6.61 0.97
C ILE A 111 5.78 5.37 0.97
N HIS A 112 6.65 5.25 -0.03
CA HIS A 112 7.64 4.18 -0.10
C HIS A 112 8.63 4.24 1.08
N ALA A 113 9.20 5.40 1.35
CA ALA A 113 10.09 5.60 2.49
C ALA A 113 9.39 5.30 3.83
N LEU A 114 8.17 5.79 4.03
CA LEU A 114 7.34 5.49 5.20
C LEU A 114 7.13 3.99 5.36
N ALA A 115 6.73 3.28 4.30
CA ALA A 115 6.52 1.83 4.33
C ALA A 115 7.81 1.09 4.75
N ALA A 116 8.95 1.48 4.17
CA ALA A 116 10.23 0.86 4.46
C ALA A 116 10.72 1.13 5.89
N THR A 117 10.58 2.36 6.38
CA THR A 117 10.93 2.73 7.76
C THR A 117 10.05 2.01 8.77
N LEU A 118 8.72 2.02 8.57
CA LEU A 118 7.78 1.37 9.48
C LEU A 118 7.94 -0.17 9.48
N GLU A 119 8.29 -0.76 8.33
CA GLU A 119 8.66 -2.18 8.26
C GLU A 119 9.90 -2.47 9.12
N GLY A 120 10.96 -1.67 8.99
CA GLY A 120 12.17 -1.83 9.81
C GLY A 120 11.92 -1.62 11.30
N GLU A 121 11.17 -0.58 11.66
CA GLU A 121 10.81 -0.29 13.05
C GLU A 121 9.95 -1.41 13.65
N ALA A 122 8.99 -1.95 12.90
CA ALA A 122 8.21 -3.11 13.33
C ALA A 122 9.09 -4.29 13.75
N LEU A 123 10.15 -4.59 12.99
CA LEU A 123 11.12 -5.62 13.36
C LEU A 123 11.84 -5.30 14.68
N THR A 124 12.17 -4.02 14.93
CA THR A 124 12.77 -3.59 16.20
C THR A 124 11.82 -3.66 17.39
N PHE A 125 10.51 -3.61 17.14
CA PHE A 125 9.46 -3.83 18.15
C PHE A 125 9.22 -5.32 18.47
N GLY A 126 10.00 -6.24 17.88
CA GLY A 126 9.95 -7.68 18.18
C GLY A 126 9.00 -8.48 17.30
N LEU A 127 8.41 -7.86 16.25
CA LEU A 127 7.67 -8.60 15.23
C LEU A 127 8.66 -9.31 14.31
N ALA A 128 8.70 -10.65 14.26
CA ALA A 128 9.66 -11.32 13.38
C ALA A 128 9.25 -11.25 11.90
N ARG A 129 8.02 -10.83 11.59
CA ARG A 129 7.52 -10.70 10.21
C ARG A 129 6.88 -9.34 10.00
N ALA A 130 7.59 -8.48 9.28
CA ALA A 130 7.07 -7.22 8.78
C ALA A 130 7.23 -7.15 7.26
N ARG A 131 6.23 -6.62 6.54
CA ARG A 131 6.33 -6.40 5.10
C ARG A 131 5.55 -5.18 4.63
N GLY A 132 6.26 -4.21 4.09
CA GLY A 132 5.76 -2.96 3.55
C GLY A 132 5.28 -3.09 2.10
N LEU A 133 4.20 -2.37 1.80
CA LEU A 133 3.67 -2.13 0.46
C LEU A 133 3.37 -0.63 0.31
N ALA A 134 3.47 -0.12 -0.91
CA ALA A 134 3.37 1.31 -1.17
C ALA A 134 2.53 1.60 -2.42
N ALA A 135 2.05 2.83 -2.56
CA ALA A 135 1.40 3.26 -3.79
C ALA A 135 2.44 3.68 -4.85
N GLY A 136 2.30 3.10 -6.05
CA GLY A 136 3.10 3.46 -7.21
C GLY A 136 4.21 2.46 -7.55
N SER A 137 4.90 2.74 -8.65
CA SER A 137 5.98 1.91 -9.17
C SER A 137 7.33 2.43 -8.72
N CYS A 138 8.15 1.60 -8.07
CA CYS A 138 9.50 2.00 -7.71
C CYS A 138 10.38 2.33 -8.93
N PHE A 139 10.07 1.81 -10.12
CA PHE A 139 10.78 2.17 -11.34
C PHE A 139 10.61 3.66 -11.66
N GLU A 140 9.37 4.14 -11.71
CA GLU A 140 9.04 5.55 -11.92
C GLU A 140 9.73 6.46 -10.89
N LEU A 141 9.85 5.99 -9.64
CA LEU A 141 10.32 6.80 -8.53
C LEU A 141 11.85 6.93 -8.45
N TYR A 142 12.59 5.88 -8.82
CA TYR A 142 14.04 5.79 -8.56
C TYR A 142 14.89 5.36 -9.76
N CYS A 143 14.29 4.78 -10.79
CA CYS A 143 15.02 4.21 -11.93
C CYS A 143 14.69 4.89 -13.28
N ALA A 144 13.69 5.77 -13.33
CA ALA A 144 13.24 6.41 -14.57
C ALA A 144 14.38 7.14 -15.31
N GLU A 145 15.18 7.93 -14.60
CA GLU A 145 16.35 8.63 -15.17
C GLU A 145 17.41 7.67 -15.71
N ARG A 146 17.56 6.49 -15.09
CA ARG A 146 18.50 5.46 -15.54
C ARG A 146 17.95 4.65 -16.72
N GLY A 147 16.63 4.70 -16.95
CA GLY A 147 15.94 3.89 -17.95
C GLY A 147 16.05 2.38 -17.75
N ARG A 148 16.55 1.91 -16.59
CA ARG A 148 16.92 0.50 -16.36
C ARG A 148 16.79 0.10 -14.89
N CYS A 149 16.24 -1.10 -14.65
CA CYS A 149 16.20 -1.73 -13.33
C CYS A 149 17.33 -2.76 -13.19
N ALA A 150 18.28 -2.53 -12.30
CA ALA A 150 19.43 -3.43 -12.09
C ALA A 150 19.02 -4.85 -11.70
N VAL A 151 17.91 -5.01 -10.95
CA VAL A 151 17.42 -6.34 -10.53
C VAL A 151 16.94 -7.17 -11.72
N LEU A 152 16.16 -6.57 -12.62
CA LEU A 152 15.59 -7.28 -13.76
C LEU A 152 16.57 -7.40 -14.92
N ALA A 153 17.36 -6.36 -15.17
CA ALA A 153 18.17 -6.27 -16.37
C ALA A 153 19.60 -6.79 -16.18
N ASP A 154 20.15 -6.66 -14.97
CA ASP A 154 21.54 -7.02 -14.65
C ASP A 154 21.65 -8.16 -13.62
N HIS A 155 20.52 -8.61 -13.05
CA HIS A 155 20.46 -9.57 -11.94
C HIS A 155 21.29 -9.14 -10.72
N LEU A 156 21.41 -7.83 -10.49
CA LEU A 156 22.13 -7.24 -9.37
C LEU A 156 21.17 -6.85 -8.23
N PRO A 157 21.66 -6.76 -6.97
CA PRO A 157 20.88 -6.22 -5.86
C PRO A 157 20.34 -4.82 -6.16
N CYS A 158 19.13 -4.52 -5.66
CA CYS A 158 18.55 -3.19 -5.81
C CYS A 158 19.35 -2.17 -4.97
N PRO A 159 19.87 -1.07 -5.54
CA PRO A 159 20.58 -0.04 -4.78
C PRO A 159 19.66 0.82 -3.90
N PHE A 160 18.35 0.59 -3.98
CA PHE A 160 17.31 1.32 -3.23
C PHE A 160 16.46 0.37 -2.38
N SER A 161 16.99 -0.80 -2.02
CA SER A 161 16.27 -1.82 -1.23
C SER A 161 15.79 -1.31 0.14
N ASP A 162 16.48 -0.32 0.69
CA ASP A 162 16.13 0.41 1.90
C ASP A 162 14.88 1.30 1.76
N ARG A 163 14.39 1.53 0.54
CA ARG A 163 13.29 2.49 0.24
C ARG A 163 12.14 1.87 -0.54
N VAL A 164 12.43 0.99 -1.49
CA VAL A 164 11.42 0.52 -2.44
C VAL A 164 10.54 -0.57 -1.83
N ARG A 165 9.23 -0.54 -2.12
CA ARG A 165 8.27 -1.55 -1.68
C ARG A 165 7.34 -1.90 -2.85
N PRO A 166 6.78 -3.13 -2.92
CA PRO A 166 5.86 -3.49 -4.00
C PRO A 166 4.62 -2.60 -4.04
N SER A 167 4.05 -2.40 -5.23
CA SER A 167 2.80 -1.64 -5.37
C SER A 167 1.63 -2.39 -4.73
N LEU A 168 0.74 -1.68 -4.04
CA LEU A 168 -0.54 -2.21 -3.53
C LEU A 168 -1.35 -2.91 -4.64
N SER A 169 -1.48 -2.26 -5.80
CA SER A 169 -2.24 -2.80 -6.94
C SER A 169 -1.55 -4.01 -7.57
N ALA A 170 -0.21 -4.08 -7.51
CA ALA A 170 0.56 -5.16 -8.13
C ALA A 170 0.31 -6.52 -7.47
N VAL A 171 -0.01 -6.51 -6.17
CA VAL A 171 -0.39 -7.73 -5.43
C VAL A 171 -1.91 -7.89 -5.29
N GLY A 172 -2.68 -6.98 -5.89
CA GLY A 172 -4.14 -7.05 -5.95
C GLY A 172 -4.90 -6.44 -4.77
N VAL A 173 -4.30 -5.58 -3.95
CA VAL A 173 -5.02 -4.92 -2.84
C VAL A 173 -6.17 -4.08 -3.38
N ASP A 174 -7.37 -4.31 -2.86
CA ASP A 174 -8.54 -3.47 -3.12
C ASP A 174 -8.48 -2.20 -2.27
N PHE A 175 -8.08 -1.10 -2.90
CA PHE A 175 -7.92 0.17 -2.20
C PHE A 175 -9.25 0.77 -1.71
N THR A 176 -10.35 0.52 -2.43
CA THR A 176 -11.68 1.00 -2.05
C THR A 176 -12.18 0.25 -0.81
N ALA A 177 -12.05 -1.08 -0.80
CA ALA A 177 -12.40 -1.87 0.37
C ALA A 177 -11.50 -1.54 1.57
N LEU A 178 -10.19 -1.31 1.34
CA LEU A 178 -9.24 -0.92 2.37
C LEU A 178 -9.63 0.40 3.04
N THR A 179 -9.89 1.44 2.26
CA THR A 179 -10.27 2.76 2.78
C THR A 179 -11.61 2.74 3.49
N ALA A 180 -12.58 1.97 2.99
CA ALA A 180 -13.85 1.75 3.68
C ALA A 180 -13.65 1.07 5.06
N ALA A 181 -12.80 0.04 5.14
CA ALA A 181 -12.54 -0.69 6.39
C ALA A 181 -11.90 0.18 7.49
N VAL A 182 -11.17 1.23 7.11
CA VAL A 182 -10.55 2.20 8.04
C VAL A 182 -11.29 3.53 8.12
N HIS A 183 -12.51 3.61 7.56
CA HIS A 183 -13.37 4.80 7.56
C HIS A 183 -12.70 6.04 6.96
N TRP A 184 -11.92 5.87 5.89
CA TRP A 184 -11.34 6.97 5.13
C TRP A 184 -12.21 7.24 3.90
N PRO A 185 -12.98 8.35 3.88
CA PRO A 185 -13.82 8.66 2.74
C PRO A 185 -12.97 8.94 1.51
N LEU A 186 -13.26 8.26 0.41
CA LEU A 186 -12.69 8.61 -0.89
C LEU A 186 -13.38 9.89 -1.39
N PRO A 187 -12.63 10.87 -1.92
CA PRO A 187 -13.22 12.06 -2.48
C PRO A 187 -14.12 11.70 -3.67
N MET A 188 -15.37 12.15 -3.60
CA MET A 188 -16.34 12.07 -4.69
C MET A 188 -16.41 13.45 -5.35
N GLY A 189 -15.73 13.63 -6.49
CA GLY A 189 -15.75 14.89 -7.23
C GLY A 189 -14.48 15.16 -8.03
N GLY A 190 -14.59 15.98 -9.08
CA GLY A 190 -13.45 16.51 -9.82
C GLY A 190 -12.96 17.84 -9.22
N ASP A 191 -11.68 18.14 -9.38
CA ASP A 191 -11.15 19.46 -8.99
C ASP A 191 -11.87 20.59 -9.72
N SER A 192 -12.18 21.67 -9.00
CA SER A 192 -12.60 22.95 -9.58
C SER A 192 -11.37 23.75 -10.01
N PRO A 193 -11.37 24.40 -11.19
CA PRO A 193 -10.30 25.31 -11.59
C PRO A 193 -10.35 26.67 -10.86
N ASP A 194 -11.39 26.95 -10.08
CA ASP A 194 -11.54 28.20 -9.32
C ASP A 194 -10.66 28.18 -8.05
N PRO A 195 -9.66 29.09 -7.92
CA PRO A 195 -8.79 29.15 -6.75
C PRO A 195 -9.49 29.58 -5.46
N ALA A 196 -10.73 30.09 -5.52
CA ALA A 196 -11.55 30.41 -4.35
C ALA A 196 -12.26 29.17 -3.76
N VAL A 197 -12.26 28.05 -4.48
CA VAL A 197 -12.83 26.78 -4.00
C VAL A 197 -11.73 25.97 -3.31
N GLU A 198 -11.98 25.59 -2.06
CA GLU A 198 -11.07 24.71 -1.30
C GLU A 198 -10.78 23.42 -2.11
N PRO A 199 -9.49 23.03 -2.23
CA PRO A 199 -9.11 21.90 -3.07
C PRO A 199 -9.70 20.60 -2.51
N VAL A 200 -10.24 19.78 -3.41
CA VAL A 200 -10.67 18.43 -3.06
C VAL A 200 -9.43 17.63 -2.66
N LEU A 201 -9.35 17.18 -1.43
CA LEU A 201 -8.24 16.35 -0.97
C LEU A 201 -8.42 14.91 -1.46
N SER A 202 -7.33 14.33 -1.94
CA SER A 202 -7.20 12.90 -2.22
C SER A 202 -6.01 12.34 -1.44
N MET A 203 -5.70 11.06 -1.61
CA MET A 203 -4.70 10.39 -0.80
C MET A 203 -3.85 9.39 -1.60
N LEU A 204 -2.60 9.26 -1.20
CA LEU A 204 -1.79 8.08 -1.48
C LEU A 204 -1.52 7.36 -0.17
N ALA A 205 -1.52 6.03 -0.22
CA ALA A 205 -1.40 5.20 0.96
C ALA A 205 -0.34 4.11 0.78
N GLY A 206 0.21 3.70 1.92
CA GLY A 206 1.00 2.48 2.03
C GLY A 206 0.46 1.63 3.18
N LEU A 207 1.00 0.43 3.29
CA LEU A 207 0.70 -0.43 4.42
C LEU A 207 1.91 -1.26 4.83
N VAL A 208 1.88 -1.78 6.06
CA VAL A 208 2.82 -2.77 6.56
C VAL A 208 2.03 -3.94 7.14
N LEU A 209 2.30 -5.13 6.64
CA LEU A 209 1.81 -6.39 7.21
C LEU A 209 2.67 -6.75 8.42
N LEU A 210 2.04 -7.19 9.52
CA LEU A 210 2.70 -7.40 10.80
C LEU A 210 2.30 -8.74 11.42
N ALA A 211 3.30 -9.51 11.84
CA ALA A 211 3.20 -10.71 12.66
C ALA A 211 4.50 -10.94 13.43
N ASP A 212 4.42 -11.73 14.50
CA ASP A 212 5.61 -12.20 15.20
C ASP A 212 6.35 -13.34 14.50
#